data_AF-A0A7C2AR70-F1
#
_entry.id   AF-A0A7C2AR70-F1
#
_cell.length_a   1.000
_cell.length_b   1.000
_cell.length_c   1.000
_cell.angle_alpha   90.00
_cell.angle_beta   90.00
_cell.angle_gamma   90.00
#
_symmetry.space_group_name_H-M   'P 1'
#
loop_
_entity.id
_entity.type
_entity.pdbx_description
1 polymer ?
#
loop_
_entity_poly.entity_id
_entity_poly.type
_entity_poly.pdbx_seq_one_letter_code
_entity_poly.pdbx_strand_id
1 'polypeptide(L)' 'MDKIRKEVKQIEKENKSKGKPLSTLLNEAKGKNVRVFMMDGEILKGRLEKFSLYEIQIDNKIIWKQAIKYIEMIE' A
#
# COMPACT_ATOMS: atom_id res chain seq x y z
N MET A 1 -13.01 1.03 36.10
CA MET A 1 -13.46 0.58 34.76
C MET A 1 -13.24 1.62 33.66
N ASP A 2 -12.94 2.89 33.97
CA ASP A 2 -12.75 3.96 32.95
C ASP A 2 -11.34 4.15 32.39
N LYS A 3 -10.30 3.60 33.03
CA LYS A 3 -8.90 3.75 32.55
C LYS A 3 -8.60 2.90 31.32
N ILE A 4 -9.08 1.65 31.30
CA ILE A 4 -8.85 0.69 30.20
C ILE A 4 -9.49 1.20 28.89
N ARG A 5 -10.69 1.80 28.95
CA ARG A 5 -11.34 2.39 27.75
C ARG A 5 -10.57 3.55 27.13
N LYS A 6 -9.79 4.31 27.93
CA LYS A 6 -8.98 5.41 27.42
C LYS A 6 -7.70 4.91 26.77
N GLU A 7 -7.06 3.88 27.34
CA GLU A 7 -5.87 3.25 26.76
C GLU A 7 -6.18 2.57 25.42
N VAL A 8 -7.30 1.84 25.31
CA VAL A 8 -7.71 1.22 24.04
C VAL A 8 -7.99 2.28 22.96
N LYS A 9 -8.63 3.40 23.32
CA LYS A 9 -8.83 4.53 22.39
C LYS A 9 -7.52 5.22 21.99
N GLN A 10 -6.51 5.24 22.86
CA GLN A 10 -5.19 5.77 22.53
C GLN A 10 -4.45 4.84 21.57
N ILE A 11 -4.50 3.53 21.80
CA ILE A 11 -3.90 2.52 20.92
C ILE A 11 -4.58 2.52 19.53
N GLU A 12 -5.90 2.67 19.45
CA GLU A 12 -6.59 2.85 18.16
C GLU A 12 -6.24 4.17 17.47
N LYS A 13 -5.93 5.23 18.24
CA LYS A 13 -5.50 6.54 17.70
C LYS A 13 -4.04 6.53 17.22
N GLU A 14 -3.16 5.79 17.90
CA GLU A 14 -1.75 5.64 17.52
C GLU A 14 -1.57 4.63 16.37
N ASN A 15 -2.38 3.57 16.30
CA ASN A 15 -2.47 2.73 15.10
C ASN A 15 -3.17 3.42 13.93
N LYS A 16 -3.89 4.51 14.19
CA LYS A 16 -4.25 5.53 13.19
C LYS A 16 -3.06 6.43 12.85
N SER A 17 -1.83 5.88 12.87
CA SER A 17 -0.78 6.34 11.96
C SER A 17 -1.46 6.50 10.61
N LYS A 18 -1.58 7.75 10.17
CA LYS A 18 -2.27 8.11 8.95
C LYS A 18 -1.46 7.48 7.83
N GLY A 19 -1.74 6.23 7.50
CA GLY A 19 -1.22 5.59 6.31
C GLY A 19 -1.48 6.60 5.20
N LYS A 20 -0.40 7.10 4.60
CA LYS A 20 -0.52 8.09 3.52
C LYS A 20 -1.59 7.55 2.56
N PRO A 21 -2.52 8.40 2.08
CA PRO A 21 -3.50 7.95 1.10
C PRO A 21 -2.81 7.12 0.03
N LEU A 22 -3.40 6.00 -0.39
CA LEU A 22 -2.78 5.11 -1.38
C LEU A 22 -2.32 5.89 -2.63
N SER A 23 -3.06 6.94 -3.00
CA SER A 23 -2.68 7.88 -4.05
C SER A 23 -1.35 8.63 -3.79
N THR A 24 -1.10 9.08 -2.57
CA THR A 24 0.18 9.69 -2.17
C THR A 24 1.31 8.66 -2.23
N LEU A 25 1.08 7.43 -1.74
CA LEU A 25 2.08 6.36 -1.77
C LEU A 25 2.41 5.94 -3.21
N LEU A 26 1.41 5.81 -4.08
CA LEU A 26 1.60 5.50 -5.50
C LEU A 26 2.33 6.64 -6.24
N ASN A 27 2.05 7.90 -5.89
CA ASN A 27 2.81 9.03 -6.42
C ASN A 27 4.28 8.99 -5.99
N GLU A 28 4.56 8.70 -4.70
CA GLU A 28 5.93 8.57 -4.18
C GLU A 28 6.68 7.37 -4.75
N ALA A 29 5.95 6.30 -5.11
CA ALA A 29 6.49 5.09 -5.71
C ALA A 29 6.66 5.18 -7.24
N LYS A 30 6.07 6.19 -7.90
CA LYS A 30 6.14 6.32 -9.36
C LYS A 30 7.59 6.48 -9.81
N GLY A 31 8.01 5.61 -10.73
CA GLY A 31 9.37 5.53 -11.25
C GLY A 31 10.37 4.80 -10.35
N LYS A 32 9.93 4.26 -9.20
CA LYS A 32 10.77 3.46 -8.28
C LYS A 32 10.53 1.97 -8.44
N ASN A 33 11.48 1.18 -7.97
CA ASN A 33 11.32 -0.26 -7.85
C ASN A 33 10.38 -0.57 -6.68
N VAL A 34 9.43 -1.48 -6.93
CA VAL A 34 8.43 -1.89 -5.96
C VAL A 34 8.30 -3.40 -5.93
N ARG A 35 7.83 -3.90 -4.79
CA ARG A 35 7.36 -5.25 -4.59
C ARG A 35 5.86 -5.21 -4.36
N VAL A 36 5.11 -5.89 -5.22
CA VAL A 36 3.66 -6.01 -5.17
C VAL A 36 3.34 -7.40 -4.63
N PHE A 37 2.64 -7.43 -3.51
CA PHE A 37 2.16 -8.66 -2.91
C PHE A 37 0.70 -8.85 -3.30
N MET A 38 0.42 -9.90 -4.05
CA MET A 38 -0.91 -10.22 -4.57
C MET A 38 -1.74 -10.97 -3.51
N MET A 39 -3.07 -10.97 -3.68
CA MET A 39 -3.99 -11.65 -2.76
C MET A 39 -3.84 -13.18 -2.78
N ASP A 40 -3.43 -13.75 -3.91
CA ASP A 40 -3.14 -15.18 -4.08
C ASP A 40 -1.78 -15.62 -3.51
N GLY A 41 -0.98 -14.67 -3.03
CA GLY A 41 0.36 -14.91 -2.50
C GLY A 41 1.49 -14.74 -3.52
N GLU A 42 1.19 -14.44 -4.79
CA GLU A 42 2.21 -14.10 -5.77
C GLU A 42 2.93 -12.80 -5.37
N ILE A 43 4.24 -12.76 -5.62
CA ILE A 43 5.06 -11.56 -5.39
C ILE A 43 5.64 -11.11 -6.71
N LEU A 44 5.23 -9.93 -7.16
CA LEU A 44 5.74 -9.30 -8.37
C LEU A 44 6.72 -8.19 -8.01
N LYS A 45 7.89 -8.20 -8.65
CA LYS A 45 8.92 -7.17 -8.48
C LYS A 45 9.12 -6.46 -9.81
N GLY A 46 9.22 -5.14 -9.76
CA GLY A 46 9.45 -4.34 -10.96
C GLY A 46 9.34 -2.85 -10.69
N ARG A 47 9.41 -2.04 -11.74
CA ARG A 47 9.33 -0.59 -11.64
C ARG A 47 7.89 -0.11 -11.80
N LEU A 48 7.38 0.68 -10.86
CA LEU A 48 6.06 1.30 -11.01
C LEU A 48 6.12 2.41 -12.06
N GLU A 49 5.60 2.18 -13.26
CA GLU A 49 5.65 3.17 -14.34
C GLU A 49 4.48 4.15 -14.27
N LYS A 50 3.27 3.60 -14.14
CA LYS A 50 2.00 4.34 -14.19
C LYS A 50 1.00 3.72 -13.23
N PHE A 51 -0.03 4.49 -12.90
CA PHE A 51 -1.20 4.00 -12.21
C PHE A 51 -2.42 4.83 -12.62
N SER A 52 -3.58 4.19 -12.59
CA SER A 52 -4.88 4.80 -12.81
C SER A 52 -5.70 4.74 -11.53
N LEU A 53 -7.02 4.96 -11.63
CA LEU A 53 -7.93 4.76 -10.52
C LEU A 53 -7.92 3.28 -10.05
N TYR A 54 -7.94 2.34 -10.98
CA TYR A 54 -8.16 0.91 -10.70
C TYR A 54 -6.95 0.02 -10.92
N GLU A 55 -5.95 0.49 -11.68
CA GLU A 55 -4.84 -0.34 -12.13
C GLU A 55 -3.50 0.31 -11.81
N ILE A 56 -2.46 -0.51 -11.77
CA ILE A 56 -1.07 -0.08 -11.76
C ILE A 56 -0.33 -0.77 -12.91
N GLN A 57 0.69 -0.10 -13.44
CA GLN A 57 1.59 -0.66 -14.44
C GLN A 57 2.96 -0.87 -13.78
N ILE A 58 3.36 -2.13 -13.65
CA ILE A 58 4.70 -2.52 -13.19
C ILE A 58 5.47 -3.05 -14.39
N ASP A 59 6.57 -2.38 -14.76
CA ASP A 59 7.26 -2.59 -16.02
C ASP A 59 6.26 -2.60 -17.20
N ASN A 60 6.18 -3.70 -17.95
CA ASN A 60 5.23 -3.88 -19.06
C ASN A 60 3.94 -4.64 -18.67
N LYS A 61 3.66 -4.81 -17.38
CA LYS A 61 2.49 -5.57 -16.88
C LYS A 61 1.47 -4.65 -16.23
N ILE A 62 0.20 -4.82 -16.58
CA ILE A 62 -0.94 -4.12 -15.96
C ILE A 62 -1.54 -5.03 -14.89
N ILE A 63 -1.73 -4.49 -13.68
CA ILE A 63 -2.22 -5.21 -12.51
C ILE A 63 -3.41 -4.45 -11.91
N TRP A 64 -4.49 -5.17 -11.64
CA TRP A 64 -5.67 -4.63 -10.98
C TRP A 64 -5.43 -4.44 -9.48
N LYS A 65 -5.71 -3.25 -8.95
CA LYS A 65 -5.51 -2.94 -7.52
C LYS A 65 -6.30 -3.84 -6.57
N GLN A 66 -7.45 -4.34 -7.01
CA GLN A 66 -8.27 -5.28 -6.22
C GLN A 66 -7.57 -6.62 -5.98
N ALA A 67 -6.62 -7.01 -6.84
CA ALA A 67 -5.83 -8.23 -6.68
C ALA A 67 -4.59 -8.02 -5.81
N ILE A 68 -4.31 -6.78 -5.39
CA ILE A 68 -3.12 -6.42 -4.62
C ILE A 68 -3.48 -6.40 -3.13
N LYS A 69 -2.70 -7.10 -2.33
CA LYS A 69 -2.78 -7.07 -0.88
C LYS A 69 -2.09 -5.83 -0.31
N TYR A 70 -0.84 -5.59 -0.71
CA TYR A 70 -0.08 -4.38 -0.38
C TYR A 70 1.12 -4.19 -1.33
N ILE A 71 1.71 -2.99 -1.29
CA ILE A 71 2.88 -2.61 -2.11
C ILE A 71 3.97 -2.09 -1.17
N GLU A 72 5.21 -2.49 -1.44
CA GLU A 72 6.41 -2.04 -0.72
C GLU A 72 7.39 -1.42 -1.71
N MET A 73 7.99 -0.27 -1.37
CA MET A 73 9.06 0.32 -2.16
C MET A 73 10.39 -0.36 -1.82
N ILE A 74 11.17 -0.68 -2.84
CA ILE A 74 12.54 -1.20 -2.68
C ILE A 74 13.48 -0.03 -2.92
N GLU A 75 14.27 0.35 -1.91
CA GLU A 75 15.38 1.31 -2.06
C GLU A 75 16.45 0.80 -3.02
#